data_AF-A0A4Q3IHS4-F1
#
_entry.id   AF-A0A4Q3IHS4-F1
#
_cell.length_a   1.000
_cell.length_b   1.000
_cell.length_c   1.000
_cell.angle_alpha   90.00
_cell.angle_beta   90.00
_cell.angle_gamma   90.00
#
_symmetry.space_group_name_H-M   'P 1'
#
loop_
_entity.id
_entity.type
_entity.pdbx_description
1 polymer ?
#
loop_
_entity_poly.entity_id
_entity_poly.type
_entity_poly.pdbx_seq_one_letter_code
_entity_poly.pdbx_strand_id
1 'polypeptide(L)'
;ANSSESRTVRMALGGNAVQALAIEPPIDTKPDRVPLKDEHQRNIMDPLSAFLMPVEASGRNGGAAACNRTLAIFDGAARYDIKLSYSGTREIKIDGYSGPVSVCQARYVPIAGHRSLRPSTKFMAENKEISTWLAPVAGTNMMLPVRISVKTMIGTAVIEASSFKVDPGVTATATRN
;
A
#
# COMPACT_ATOMS: atom_id res chain seq x y z
N ALA A 1 -16.48 -11.61 9.06
CA ALA A 1 -15.30 -11.98 9.87
C ALA A 1 -15.82 -12.16 11.28
N ASN A 2 -15.43 -13.22 11.98
CA ASN A 2 -15.77 -13.34 13.40
C ASN A 2 -15.02 -12.21 14.12
N SER A 3 -15.73 -11.40 14.91
CA SER A 3 -15.22 -10.17 15.52
C SER A 3 -14.27 -10.40 16.71
N SER A 4 -13.75 -11.62 16.90
CA SER A 4 -12.97 -12.03 18.08
C SER A 4 -11.59 -12.65 17.77
N GLU A 5 -11.19 -12.79 16.50
CA GLU A 5 -9.87 -13.35 16.19
C GLU A 5 -8.86 -12.26 15.82
N SER A 6 -8.09 -11.83 16.82
CA SER A 6 -6.82 -11.13 16.59
C SER A 6 -5.80 -12.15 16.06
N ARG A 7 -5.06 -11.78 15.02
CA ARG A 7 -3.92 -12.54 14.51
C ARG A 7 -2.67 -11.67 14.57
N THR A 8 -1.60 -12.18 15.15
CA THR A 8 -0.28 -11.57 15.12
C THR A 8 0.47 -12.10 13.90
N VAL A 9 0.94 -11.19 13.05
CA VAL A 9 1.80 -11.52 11.90
C VAL A 9 3.20 -10.97 12.18
N ARG A 10 4.20 -11.86 12.23
CA ARG A 10 5.61 -11.50 12.31
C ARG A 10 6.26 -11.86 10.98
N MET A 11 6.72 -10.87 10.25
CA MET A 11 7.30 -11.03 8.92
C MET A 11 8.64 -10.32 8.85
N ALA A 12 9.69 -11.05 8.48
CA ALA A 12 10.99 -10.49 8.16
C ALA A 12 11.12 -10.39 6.63
N LEU A 13 11.53 -9.22 6.15
CA LEU A 13 11.73 -8.93 4.73
C LEU A 13 13.20 -8.62 4.44
N GLY A 14 13.68 -9.10 3.30
CA GLY A 14 15.03 -8.83 2.80
C GLY A 14 15.11 -9.11 1.31
N GLY A 15 15.75 -8.22 0.54
CA GLY A 15 15.89 -8.38 -0.91
C GLY A 15 14.57 -8.51 -1.66
N ASN A 16 13.53 -7.76 -1.25
CA ASN A 16 12.17 -7.84 -1.78
C ASN A 16 11.52 -9.23 -1.64
N ALA A 17 11.94 -10.03 -0.66
CA ALA A 17 11.39 -11.34 -0.38
C ALA A 17 11.16 -11.58 1.11
N VAL A 18 10.23 -12.48 1.42
CA VAL A 18 10.00 -12.96 2.78
C VAL A 18 11.17 -13.84 3.22
N GLN A 19 11.77 -13.51 4.35
CA GLN A 19 12.88 -14.24 4.97
C GLN A 19 12.40 -15.13 6.11
N ALA A 20 11.38 -14.66 6.85
CA ALA A 20 10.72 -15.43 7.89
C ALA A 20 9.27 -14.95 8.02
N LEU A 21 8.36 -15.88 8.32
CA LEU A 21 6.95 -15.58 8.51
C LEU A 21 6.38 -16.47 9.62
N ALA A 22 5.77 -15.85 10.62
CA ALA A 22 5.00 -16.52 11.66
C ALA A 22 3.65 -15.83 11.82
N ILE A 23 2.57 -16.61 11.87
CA ILE A 23 1.20 -16.12 12.02
C ILE A 23 0.52 -16.88 13.15
N GLU A 24 0.09 -16.16 14.18
CA GLU A 24 -0.50 -16.73 15.39
C GLU A 24 -1.85 -16.06 15.71
N PRO A 25 -2.96 -16.84 15.80
CA PRO A 25 -3.07 -18.25 15.44
C PRO A 25 -2.89 -18.48 13.92
N PRO A 26 -2.51 -19.71 13.51
CA PRO A 26 -2.41 -20.07 12.10
C PRO A 26 -3.67 -19.75 11.31
N ILE A 27 -3.49 -19.50 10.02
CA ILE A 27 -4.59 -19.21 9.13
C ILE A 27 -5.38 -20.49 8.85
N ASP A 28 -6.68 -20.48 9.14
CA ASP A 28 -7.58 -21.56 8.78
C ASP A 28 -7.47 -21.92 7.30
N THR A 29 -7.28 -23.22 7.06
CA THR A 29 -7.48 -23.82 5.75
C THR A 29 -8.96 -23.72 5.38
N LYS A 30 -9.22 -23.28 4.14
CA LYS A 30 -10.57 -23.21 3.57
C LYS A 30 -10.49 -23.70 2.12
N PRO A 31 -11.47 -24.49 1.64
CA PRO A 31 -11.44 -25.04 0.29
C PRO A 31 -11.40 -23.98 -0.82
N ASP A 32 -11.99 -22.81 -0.57
CA ASP A 32 -12.03 -21.68 -1.50
C ASP A 32 -10.79 -20.77 -1.42
N ARG A 33 -9.77 -21.12 -0.63
CA ARG A 33 -8.55 -20.34 -0.53
C ARG A 33 -7.63 -20.65 -1.70
N VAL A 34 -7.20 -19.61 -2.41
CA VAL A 34 -6.20 -19.75 -3.48
C VAL A 34 -4.85 -20.09 -2.83
N PRO A 35 -4.20 -21.21 -3.21
CA PRO A 35 -2.94 -21.64 -2.59
C PRO A 35 -1.85 -20.57 -2.68
N LEU A 36 -1.15 -20.34 -1.57
CA LEU A 36 0.11 -19.62 -1.57
C LEU A 36 1.24 -20.55 -2.00
N LYS A 37 2.22 -19.97 -2.68
CA LYS A 37 3.40 -20.64 -3.22
C LYS A 37 4.60 -19.72 -2.97
N ASP A 38 5.80 -20.26 -2.98
CA ASP A 38 7.01 -19.49 -2.67
C ASP A 38 7.24 -18.32 -3.65
N GLU A 39 6.79 -18.45 -4.90
CA GLU A 39 6.85 -17.37 -5.90
C GLU A 39 6.07 -16.12 -5.49
N HIS A 40 5.00 -16.28 -4.72
CA HIS A 40 4.18 -15.17 -4.23
C HIS A 40 4.85 -14.38 -3.11
N GLN A 41 5.97 -14.88 -2.56
CA GLN A 41 6.72 -14.26 -1.47
C GLN A 41 8.01 -13.57 -1.95
N ARG A 42 8.18 -13.41 -3.27
CA ARG A 42 9.34 -12.75 -3.91
C ARG A 42 8.90 -11.56 -4.75
N ASN A 43 9.77 -10.57 -4.88
CA ASN A 43 9.49 -9.28 -5.53
C ASN A 43 8.24 -8.59 -4.95
N ILE A 44 8.18 -8.55 -3.62
CA ILE A 44 7.04 -8.00 -2.86
C ILE A 44 7.47 -6.86 -1.94
N MET A 45 6.47 -6.11 -1.50
CA MET A 45 6.52 -5.12 -0.43
C MET A 45 5.45 -5.50 0.62
N ASP A 46 5.66 -5.14 1.89
CA ASP A 46 4.58 -5.19 2.87
C ASP A 46 3.66 -3.95 2.75
N PRO A 47 2.44 -4.00 3.31
CA PRO A 47 1.48 -2.90 3.22
C PRO A 47 1.97 -1.56 3.77
N LEU A 48 2.84 -1.55 4.79
CA LEU A 48 3.38 -0.32 5.37
C LEU A 48 4.50 0.24 4.50
N SER A 49 5.43 -0.59 4.04
CA SER A 49 6.47 -0.17 3.10
C SER A 49 5.89 0.37 1.79
N ALA A 50 4.73 -0.14 1.35
CA ALA A 50 4.04 0.35 0.16
C ALA A 50 3.59 1.82 0.26
N PHE A 51 3.55 2.42 1.45
CA PHE A 51 3.26 3.84 1.62
C PHE A 51 4.46 4.72 1.24
N LEU A 52 5.67 4.18 1.31
CA LEU A 52 6.90 4.87 0.95
C LEU A 52 7.12 4.76 -0.56
N MET A 53 6.86 5.85 -1.31
CA MET A 53 6.94 5.83 -2.76
C MET A 53 8.17 6.58 -3.27
N PRO A 54 9.28 5.89 -3.58
CA PRO A 54 10.38 6.53 -4.29
C PRO A 54 9.96 6.85 -5.73
N VAL A 55 10.28 8.06 -6.17
CA VAL A 55 9.96 8.58 -7.50
C VAL A 55 11.21 9.26 -8.05
N GLU A 56 11.81 8.68 -9.09
CA GLU A 56 13.02 9.23 -9.71
C GLU A 56 12.76 10.58 -10.42
N ALA A 57 11.50 10.84 -10.79
CA ALA A 57 11.11 12.08 -11.44
C ALA A 57 10.87 13.20 -10.43
N SER A 58 11.82 14.11 -10.29
CA SER A 58 11.63 15.40 -9.63
C SER A 58 10.81 16.35 -10.51
N GLY A 59 9.90 17.13 -9.92
CA GLY A 59 9.15 18.20 -10.59
C GLY A 59 7.76 17.81 -11.11
N ARG A 60 7.28 18.46 -12.18
CA ARG A 60 5.88 18.41 -12.68
C ARG A 60 5.37 17.02 -13.07
N ASN A 61 6.27 16.06 -13.34
CA ASN A 61 5.94 14.69 -13.73
C ASN A 61 6.03 13.67 -12.58
N GLY A 62 6.46 14.09 -11.38
CA GLY A 62 6.60 13.19 -10.23
C GLY A 62 5.29 12.50 -9.85
N GLY A 63 4.16 13.21 -9.98
CA GLY A 63 2.84 12.64 -9.70
C GLY A 63 2.44 11.49 -10.63
N ALA A 64 2.70 11.63 -11.92
CA ALA A 64 2.40 10.56 -12.89
C ALA A 64 3.32 9.36 -12.68
N ALA A 65 4.60 9.60 -12.40
CA ALA A 65 5.56 8.53 -12.10
C ALA A 65 5.22 7.78 -10.78
N ALA A 66 4.71 8.49 -9.77
CA ALA A 66 4.26 7.88 -8.52
C ALA A 66 3.02 6.98 -8.70
N CYS A 67 2.08 7.41 -9.55
CA CYS A 67 0.82 6.70 -9.75
C CYS A 67 0.87 5.64 -10.84
N ASN A 68 1.68 5.73 -11.90
CA ASN A 68 1.61 4.79 -13.02
C ASN A 68 2.45 3.53 -12.79
N ARG A 69 2.10 2.76 -11.77
CA ARG A 69 2.84 1.56 -11.35
C ARG A 69 1.95 0.53 -10.66
N THR A 70 2.49 -0.68 -10.52
CA THR A 70 1.83 -1.77 -9.78
C THR A 70 2.61 -2.05 -8.50
N LEU A 71 1.93 -2.00 -7.36
CA LEU A 71 2.51 -2.38 -6.07
C LEU A 71 2.22 -3.85 -5.82
N ALA A 72 3.28 -4.66 -5.80
CA ALA A 72 3.22 -6.07 -5.46
C ALA A 72 3.22 -6.24 -3.94
N ILE A 73 2.04 -6.42 -3.33
CA ILE A 73 1.92 -6.46 -1.86
C ILE A 73 1.73 -7.89 -1.38
N PHE A 74 2.49 -8.25 -0.34
CA PHE A 74 2.28 -9.45 0.46
C PHE A 74 2.10 -9.06 1.93
N ASP A 75 0.98 -9.43 2.55
CA ASP A 75 0.62 -9.03 3.91
C ASP A 75 0.84 -10.15 4.96
N GLY A 76 1.56 -11.20 4.58
CA GLY A 76 1.71 -12.44 5.37
C GLY A 76 0.65 -13.49 5.06
N ALA A 77 -0.57 -13.08 4.72
CA ALA A 77 -1.69 -13.99 4.47
C ALA A 77 -2.08 -14.11 3.00
N ALA A 78 -1.85 -13.06 2.22
CA ALA A 78 -2.25 -12.96 0.83
C ALA A 78 -1.27 -12.15 -0.01
N ARG A 79 -1.17 -12.52 -1.28
CA ARG A 79 -0.46 -11.78 -2.33
C ARG A 79 -1.49 -11.09 -3.21
N TYR A 80 -1.34 -9.79 -3.42
CA TYR A 80 -2.22 -9.00 -4.27
C TYR A 80 -1.50 -7.80 -4.86
N ASP A 81 -1.92 -7.39 -6.04
CA ASP A 81 -1.44 -6.17 -6.67
C ASP A 81 -2.37 -5.01 -6.36
N ILE A 82 -1.78 -3.84 -6.12
CA ILE A 82 -2.47 -2.56 -6.21
C ILE A 82 -1.98 -1.87 -7.48
N LYS A 83 -2.81 -1.88 -8.51
CA LYS A 83 -2.51 -1.16 -9.75
C LYS A 83 -2.95 0.29 -9.58
N LEU A 84 -1.98 1.19 -9.61
CA LEU A 84 -2.22 2.61 -9.51
C LEU A 84 -2.29 3.20 -10.92
N SER A 85 -3.06 4.29 -11.07
CA SER A 85 -3.06 5.12 -12.27
C SER A 85 -3.23 6.59 -11.91
N TYR A 86 -2.52 7.47 -12.60
CA TYR A 86 -2.62 8.91 -12.37
C TYR A 86 -4.01 9.43 -12.78
N SER A 87 -4.61 10.25 -11.93
CA SER A 87 -5.96 10.81 -12.17
C SER A 87 -6.06 12.33 -11.95
N GLY A 88 -4.93 12.99 -11.70
CA GLY A 88 -4.85 14.44 -11.61
C GLY A 88 -4.08 14.93 -10.39
N THR A 89 -4.10 16.24 -10.20
CA THR A 89 -3.48 16.93 -9.06
C THR A 89 -4.56 17.71 -8.31
N ARG A 90 -4.41 17.86 -7.00
CA ARG A 90 -5.25 18.70 -6.15
C ARG A 90 -4.41 19.55 -5.21
N GLU A 91 -4.82 20.78 -4.97
CA GLU A 91 -4.30 21.59 -3.87
C GLU A 91 -4.98 21.17 -2.56
N ILE A 92 -4.19 20.94 -1.52
CA ILE A 92 -4.71 20.66 -0.17
C ILE A 92 -3.99 21.50 0.88
N LYS A 93 -4.59 21.56 2.06
CA LYS A 93 -3.99 22.13 3.26
C LYS A 93 -4.27 21.20 4.45
N ILE A 94 -3.20 20.73 5.08
CA ILE A 94 -3.19 19.94 6.32
C ILE A 94 -2.12 20.52 7.25
N ASP A 95 -2.12 20.18 8.54
CA ASP A 95 -1.08 20.67 9.44
C ASP A 95 0.31 20.22 8.95
N GLY A 96 1.24 21.16 8.76
CA GLY A 96 2.59 20.90 8.24
C GLY A 96 2.72 20.81 6.70
N TYR A 97 1.63 20.83 5.92
CA TYR A 97 1.70 20.80 4.46
C TYR A 97 0.59 21.59 3.77
N SER A 98 0.96 22.46 2.83
CA SER A 98 0.03 23.16 1.95
C SER A 98 0.60 23.16 0.54
N GLY A 99 -0.11 22.56 -0.41
CA GLY A 99 0.37 22.45 -1.77
C GLY A 99 -0.26 21.31 -2.59
N PRO A 100 0.33 21.01 -3.77
CA PRO A 100 -0.21 20.06 -4.71
C PRO A 100 0.07 18.60 -4.33
N VAL A 101 -0.99 17.80 -4.27
CA VAL A 101 -0.93 16.33 -4.16
C VAL A 101 -1.34 15.66 -5.46
N SER A 102 -0.71 14.52 -5.73
CA SER A 102 -1.05 13.67 -6.87
C SER A 102 -2.15 12.69 -6.49
N VAL A 103 -3.22 12.66 -7.27
CA VAL A 103 -4.34 11.75 -7.05
C VAL A 103 -4.15 10.51 -7.91
N CYS A 104 -3.95 9.36 -7.27
CA CYS A 104 -3.95 8.07 -7.94
C CYS A 104 -5.30 7.39 -7.76
N GLN A 105 -5.84 6.82 -8.84
CA GLN A 105 -6.84 5.75 -8.72
C GLN A 105 -6.12 4.44 -8.46
N ALA A 106 -6.78 3.53 -7.76
CA ALA A 106 -6.24 2.23 -7.39
C ALA A 106 -7.18 1.09 -7.79
N ARG A 107 -6.61 -0.05 -8.14
CA ARG A 107 -7.33 -1.29 -8.44
C ARG A 107 -6.70 -2.44 -7.67
N TYR A 108 -7.51 -3.09 -6.84
CA TYR A 108 -7.11 -4.29 -6.12
C TYR A 108 -7.20 -5.51 -7.04
N VAL A 109 -6.11 -6.25 -7.18
CA VAL A 109 -6.04 -7.48 -7.97
C VAL A 109 -5.56 -8.61 -7.05
N PRO A 110 -6.47 -9.46 -6.54
CA PRO A 110 -6.09 -10.56 -5.67
C PRO A 110 -5.36 -11.66 -6.46
N ILE A 111 -4.21 -12.15 -5.96
CA ILE A 111 -3.40 -13.17 -6.65
C ILE A 111 -3.45 -14.50 -5.90
N ALA A 112 -3.07 -14.54 -4.62
CA ALA A 112 -2.99 -15.78 -3.84
C ALA A 112 -3.28 -15.54 -2.35
N GLY A 113 -3.57 -16.60 -1.60
CA GLY A 113 -3.86 -16.58 -0.16
C GLY A 113 -5.23 -16.02 0.24
N HIS A 114 -5.91 -15.32 -0.68
CA HIS A 114 -7.28 -14.86 -0.51
C HIS A 114 -8.30 -16.00 -0.70
N ARG A 115 -9.54 -15.77 -0.26
CA ARG A 115 -10.67 -16.67 -0.50
C ARG A 115 -11.45 -16.22 -1.74
N SER A 116 -11.41 -17.01 -2.81
CA SER A 116 -11.95 -16.64 -4.12
C SER A 116 -13.48 -16.48 -4.12
N LEU A 117 -14.17 -17.23 -3.26
CA LEU A 117 -15.64 -17.16 -3.12
C LEU A 117 -16.12 -16.15 -2.08
N ARG A 118 -15.21 -15.48 -1.36
CA ARG A 118 -15.58 -14.53 -0.31
C ARG A 118 -16.14 -13.24 -0.93
N PRO A 119 -17.37 -12.81 -0.57
CA PRO A 119 -18.02 -11.64 -1.17
C PRO A 119 -17.18 -10.36 -1.10
N SER A 120 -16.50 -10.13 0.03
CA SER A 120 -15.62 -8.96 0.20
C SER A 120 -14.44 -8.95 -0.78
N THR A 121 -13.90 -10.11 -1.14
CA THR A 121 -12.78 -10.21 -2.10
C THR A 121 -13.26 -9.94 -3.52
N LYS A 122 -14.42 -10.51 -3.92
CA LYS A 122 -15.04 -10.24 -5.22
C LYS A 122 -15.39 -8.76 -5.36
N PHE A 123 -16.06 -8.20 -4.35
CA PHE A 123 -16.39 -6.78 -4.29
C PHE A 123 -15.14 -5.92 -4.49
N MET A 124 -14.06 -6.18 -3.74
CA MET A 124 -12.84 -5.38 -3.87
C MET A 124 -12.13 -5.54 -5.21
N ALA A 125 -12.15 -6.74 -5.81
CA ALA A 125 -11.61 -6.95 -7.15
C ALA A 125 -12.36 -6.13 -8.21
N GLU A 126 -13.67 -5.94 -8.03
CA GLU A 126 -14.52 -5.17 -8.94
C GLU A 126 -14.53 -3.67 -8.61
N ASN A 127 -14.22 -3.28 -7.37
CA ASN A 127 -14.36 -1.92 -6.84
C ASN A 127 -13.46 -0.87 -7.50
N LYS A 128 -14.05 0.05 -8.26
CA LYS A 128 -13.35 1.14 -8.96
C LYS A 128 -13.26 2.44 -8.15
N GLU A 129 -13.84 2.47 -6.96
CA GLU A 129 -13.87 3.64 -6.06
C GLU A 129 -12.77 3.50 -4.99
N ILE A 130 -11.52 3.43 -5.45
CA ILE A 130 -10.34 3.39 -4.59
C ILE A 130 -9.38 4.47 -5.08
N SER A 131 -8.99 5.37 -4.18
CA SER A 131 -8.04 6.43 -4.52
C SER A 131 -7.08 6.72 -3.38
N THR A 132 -5.91 7.23 -3.73
CA THR A 132 -4.91 7.73 -2.78
C THR A 132 -4.38 9.08 -3.24
N TRP A 133 -4.12 9.98 -2.30
CA TRP A 133 -3.53 11.28 -2.56
C TRP A 133 -2.11 11.29 -2.02
N LEU A 134 -1.15 11.58 -2.88
CA LEU A 134 0.26 11.51 -2.57
C LEU A 134 0.85 12.91 -2.45
N ALA A 135 1.38 13.23 -1.28
CA ALA A 135 2.14 14.44 -1.04
C ALA A 135 3.64 14.18 -1.21
N PRO A 136 4.39 15.09 -1.85
CA PRO A 136 5.84 15.02 -1.90
C PRO A 136 6.45 15.31 -0.52
N VAL A 137 7.50 14.56 -0.17
CA VAL A 137 8.30 14.78 1.03
C VAL A 137 9.45 15.73 0.68
N ALA A 138 9.41 16.95 1.23
CA ALA A 138 10.41 17.98 0.96
C ALA A 138 11.84 17.47 1.24
N GLY A 139 12.77 17.80 0.34
CA GLY A 139 14.18 17.39 0.45
C GLY A 139 14.46 15.93 0.08
N THR A 140 13.48 15.18 -0.43
CA THR A 140 13.64 13.79 -0.84
C THR A 140 12.95 13.51 -2.18
N ASN A 141 13.21 12.33 -2.73
CA ASN A 141 12.51 11.80 -3.90
C ASN A 141 11.31 10.90 -3.50
N MET A 142 10.75 11.11 -2.30
CA MET A 142 9.68 10.28 -1.76
C MET A 142 8.32 10.99 -1.86
N MET A 143 7.29 10.21 -2.13
CA MET A 143 5.90 10.61 -1.95
C MET A 143 5.22 9.70 -0.94
N LEU A 144 4.28 10.26 -0.17
CA LEU A 144 3.56 9.57 0.90
C LEU A 144 2.05 9.77 0.72
N PRO A 145 1.22 8.75 1.00
CA PRO A 145 -0.22 8.90 1.03
C PRO A 145 -0.64 9.77 2.21
N VAL A 146 -1.30 10.90 1.94
CA VAL A 146 -1.93 11.75 2.96
C VAL A 146 -3.44 11.52 3.07
N ARG A 147 -4.01 10.81 2.08
CA ARG A 147 -5.41 10.38 2.07
C ARG A 147 -5.54 9.08 1.29
N ILE A 148 -6.26 8.11 1.84
CA ILE A 148 -6.70 6.90 1.14
C ILE A 148 -8.21 6.80 1.31
N SER A 149 -8.94 6.63 0.21
CA SER A 149 -10.38 6.45 0.20
C SER A 149 -10.72 5.15 -0.50
N VAL A 150 -11.48 4.29 0.16
CA VAL A 150 -11.85 2.97 -0.33
C VAL A 150 -13.34 2.75 -0.12
N LYS A 151 -14.10 2.60 -1.20
CA LYS A 151 -15.47 2.10 -1.09
C LYS A 151 -15.44 0.67 -0.54
N THR A 152 -16.25 0.39 0.46
CA THR A 152 -16.44 -0.95 1.03
C THR A 152 -17.90 -1.36 0.87
N MET A 153 -18.22 -2.60 1.21
CA MET A 153 -19.59 -3.11 1.14
C MET A 153 -20.58 -2.37 2.06
N ILE A 154 -20.10 -1.68 3.10
CA ILE A 154 -20.95 -1.04 4.13
C ILE A 154 -20.82 0.49 4.15
N GLY A 155 -20.02 1.08 3.26
CA GLY A 155 -19.72 2.52 3.28
C GLY A 155 -18.33 2.81 2.73
N THR A 156 -17.91 4.07 2.76
CA THR A 156 -16.56 4.47 2.32
C THR A 156 -15.64 4.59 3.53
N ALA A 157 -14.57 3.80 3.54
CA ALA A 157 -13.49 3.93 4.51
C ALA A 157 -12.52 5.02 4.04
N VAL A 158 -12.19 5.96 4.91
CA VAL A 158 -11.25 7.05 4.62
C VAL A 158 -10.17 7.06 5.70
N ILE A 159 -8.92 7.04 5.26
CA ILE A 159 -7.73 7.21 6.10
C ILE A 159 -7.10 8.53 5.68
N GLU A 160 -6.98 9.48 6.60
CA GLU A 160 -6.45 10.82 6.34
C GLU A 160 -5.36 11.16 7.36
N ALA A 161 -4.26 11.74 6.88
CA ALA A 161 -3.23 12.28 7.74
C ALA A 161 -3.75 13.55 8.43
N SER A 162 -3.69 13.57 9.76
CA SER A 162 -4.03 14.76 10.55
C SER A 162 -2.94 15.83 10.49
N SER A 163 -1.68 15.41 10.32
CA SER A 163 -0.52 16.27 10.12
C SER A 163 0.52 15.59 9.21
N PHE A 164 1.36 16.40 8.58
CA PHE A 164 2.44 15.97 7.70
C PHE A 164 3.67 16.84 7.97
N LYS A 165 4.55 16.35 8.83
CA LYS A 165 5.79 17.04 9.22
C LYS A 165 6.98 16.17 8.84
N VAL A 166 7.98 16.80 8.25
CA VAL A 166 9.23 16.13 7.86
C VAL A 166 10.32 16.77 8.70
N ASP A 167 10.93 15.99 9.59
CA ASP A 167 12.10 16.45 10.33
C ASP A 167 13.33 16.41 9.41
N PRO A 168 13.97 17.55 9.10
CA PRO A 168 15.11 17.60 8.18
C PRO A 168 16.41 16.98 8.75
N GLY A 169 16.36 16.31 9.91
CA GLY A 169 17.53 15.97 10.73
C GLY A 169 18.08 14.54 10.62
N VAL A 170 17.45 13.62 9.88
CA VAL A 170 17.97 12.25 9.72
C VAL A 170 18.44 12.04 8.28
N THR A 171 19.44 12.82 7.89
CA THR A 171 20.31 12.41 6.78
C THR A 171 21.08 11.19 7.28
N ALA A 172 20.64 9.98 6.88
CA ALA A 172 21.47 8.80 7.01
C ALA A 172 22.77 9.10 6.25
N THR A 173 23.82 9.44 7.00
CA THR A 173 25.16 9.63 6.45
C THR A 173 25.59 8.26 6.00
N ALA A 174 25.43 7.97 4.71
CA ALA A 174 26.02 6.80 4.10
C ALA A 174 27.54 7.05 4.08
N THR A 175 28.22 6.61 5.15
CA THR A 175 29.67 6.49 5.16
C THR A 175 30.05 5.53 4.03
N ARG A 176 30.59 6.08 2.95
CA ARG A 176 31.27 5.27 1.92
C ARG A 176 32.63 4.88 2.49
N ASN A 177 32.87 3.57 2.60
CA ASN A 177 34.22 3.02 2.56
C ASN A 177 34.63 2.81 1.10
#